data_AF-A0A926HC34-F1
#
_entry.id   AF-A0A926HC34-F1
#
_cell.length_a   1.000
_cell.length_b   1.000
_cell.length_c   1.000
_cell.angle_alpha   90.00
_cell.angle_beta   90.00
_cell.angle_gamma   90.00
#
_symmetry.space_group_name_H-M   'P 1'
#
loop_
_entity.id
_entity.type
_entity.pdbx_description
1 polymer ?
#
loop_
_entity_poly.entity_id
_entity_poly.type
_entity_poly.pdbx_seq_one_letter_code
_entity_poly.pdbx_strand_id
1 'polypeptide(L)'
;MMRRAVLLVALGAALVGCTVVPNQGTGVDNGNHPDKRVSSEIFEGIANPVDLEFIDQMMLLSAQARAIAGEGLSRSGTSELRTQAATVYETQGVALRQLEAWRAEWFADAPAAAMAPIEISQLIPADEVRSFDQRFVDALIAQKEQMLQLATDANGKVEHVQLDTLVKSTLIYQPNDIARLKTYQQKLLETTL
;
A
#
# COMPACT_ATOMS: atom_id res chain seq x y z
N MET A 1 -35.75 -14.99 16.70
CA MET A 1 -35.17 -13.63 16.73
C MET A 1 -33.68 -13.75 17.02
N MET A 2 -32.82 -13.76 16.01
CA MET A 2 -31.37 -13.81 16.19
C MET A 2 -30.77 -12.46 15.81
N ARG A 3 -30.20 -11.78 16.79
CA ARG A 3 -29.44 -10.54 16.63
C ARG A 3 -28.15 -10.88 15.88
N ARG A 4 -28.02 -10.39 14.64
CA ARG A 4 -26.77 -10.45 13.88
C ARG A 4 -25.78 -9.48 14.52
N ALA A 5 -24.74 -10.02 15.13
CA ALA A 5 -23.58 -9.24 15.56
C ALA A 5 -22.87 -8.71 14.31
N VAL A 6 -22.95 -7.41 14.09
CA VAL A 6 -22.13 -6.68 13.12
C VAL A 6 -20.73 -6.63 13.72
N LEU A 7 -19.82 -7.46 13.22
CA LEU A 7 -18.40 -7.38 13.58
C LEU A 7 -17.80 -6.18 12.82
N LEU A 8 -17.78 -5.02 13.48
CA LEU A 8 -16.94 -3.90 13.07
C LEU A 8 -15.48 -4.33 13.26
N VAL A 9 -14.83 -4.77 12.19
CA VAL A 9 -13.36 -4.87 12.17
C VAL A 9 -12.84 -3.44 12.08
N ALA A 10 -12.60 -2.84 13.24
CA ALA A 10 -11.76 -1.67 13.36
C ALA A 10 -10.36 -2.07 12.88
N LEU A 11 -10.05 -1.78 11.61
CA LEU A 11 -8.67 -1.77 11.16
C LEU A 11 -8.05 -0.53 11.80
N GLY A 12 -7.38 -0.77 12.92
CA GLY A 12 -6.81 0.26 13.77
C GLY A 12 -5.87 1.14 12.96
N ALA A 13 -6.31 2.39 12.75
CA ALA A 13 -5.41 3.51 12.60
C ALA A 13 -4.63 3.65 13.92
N ALA A 14 -3.55 2.89 14.07
CA ALA A 14 -2.58 3.12 15.13
C ALA A 14 -1.58 4.19 14.67
N LEU A 15 -2.06 5.41 14.45
CA LEU A 15 -1.22 6.61 14.46
C LEU A 15 -1.13 7.07 15.92
N VAL A 16 -0.34 6.34 16.72
CA VAL A 16 0.02 6.77 18.08
C VAL A 16 1.19 7.73 17.96
N GLY A 17 1.00 8.90 18.59
CA GLY A 17 1.83 10.08 18.46
C GLY A 17 3.26 9.97 18.98
N CYS A 18 4.01 10.99 18.58
CA CYS A 18 5.43 11.22 18.75
C CYS A 18 5.91 11.27 20.21
N THR A 19 7.09 10.71 20.46
CA THR A 19 8.12 11.32 21.32
C THR A 19 9.50 11.04 20.71
N VAL A 20 10.20 12.09 20.27
CA VAL A 20 11.56 12.03 19.68
C VAL A 20 12.59 11.95 20.80
N VAL A 21 13.51 10.98 20.72
CA VAL A 21 14.76 10.94 21.48
C VAL A 21 15.91 11.15 20.47
N PRO A 22 16.82 12.12 20.65
CA PRO A 22 17.94 12.29 19.73
C PRO A 22 19.05 11.28 20.04
N ASN A 23 19.47 10.50 19.04
CA ASN A 23 20.68 9.68 19.13
C ASN A 23 21.76 10.23 18.18
N GLN A 24 22.88 10.65 18.77
CA GLN A 24 24.08 11.09 18.08
C GLN A 24 24.97 9.87 17.85
N GLY A 25 25.28 9.54 16.60
CA GLY A 25 26.19 8.45 16.24
C GLY A 25 27.04 8.80 15.03
N THR A 26 28.29 9.18 15.28
CA THR A 26 29.36 9.37 14.30
C THR A 26 29.95 8.02 13.86
N GLY A 27 30.25 7.84 12.57
CA GLY A 27 31.08 6.72 12.10
C GLY A 27 31.29 6.71 10.58
N VAL A 28 32.54 6.85 10.18
CA VAL A 28 33.08 6.90 8.81
C VAL A 28 33.69 5.54 8.46
N ASP A 29 33.49 4.98 7.26
CA ASP A 29 34.59 4.46 6.41
C ASP A 29 34.15 4.11 4.97
N ASN A 30 35.15 4.23 4.10
CA ASN A 30 35.25 4.30 2.65
C ASN A 30 35.33 2.90 2.00
N GLY A 31 34.71 2.72 0.83
CA GLY A 31 34.85 1.50 0.04
C GLY A 31 34.45 1.68 -1.43
N ASN A 32 35.45 1.89 -2.29
CA ASN A 32 35.35 2.07 -3.72
C ASN A 32 34.99 0.74 -4.43
N HIS A 33 33.89 0.69 -5.19
CA HIS A 33 33.58 -0.35 -6.19
C HIS A 33 32.81 0.29 -7.36
N PRO A 34 33.23 0.12 -8.62
CA PRO A 34 32.53 0.67 -9.77
C PRO A 34 31.59 -0.40 -10.35
N ASP A 35 30.29 -0.28 -10.10
CA ASP A 35 29.32 -0.93 -10.98
C ASP A 35 27.98 -0.18 -11.00
N LYS A 36 27.62 0.27 -12.21
CA LYS A 36 26.29 0.75 -12.67
C LYS A 36 25.52 1.72 -11.76
N ARG A 37 26.04 2.96 -11.66
CA ARG A 37 25.35 4.13 -11.08
C ARG A 37 24.36 4.74 -12.09
N VAL A 38 23.13 4.24 -12.15
CA VAL A 38 21.99 5.07 -12.63
C VAL A 38 21.02 5.34 -11.47
N SER A 39 20.93 4.42 -10.49
CA SER A 39 20.14 4.63 -9.28
C SER A 39 20.78 5.62 -8.31
N SER A 40 22.10 5.65 -8.16
CA SER A 40 22.77 6.46 -7.11
C SER A 40 22.89 7.96 -7.43
N GLU A 41 22.75 8.39 -8.68
CA GLU A 41 22.86 9.81 -9.05
C GLU A 41 21.60 10.60 -8.67
N ILE A 42 20.44 9.93 -8.60
CA ILE A 42 19.15 10.54 -8.22
C ILE A 42 19.09 10.85 -6.70
N PHE A 43 19.82 10.08 -5.88
CA PHE A 43 19.77 10.19 -4.42
C PHE A 43 21.02 10.83 -3.79
N GLU A 44 21.95 11.36 -4.59
CA GLU A 44 23.17 11.97 -4.06
C GLU A 44 22.84 13.20 -3.21
N GLY A 45 23.14 13.14 -1.91
CA GLY A 45 22.84 14.20 -0.94
C GLY A 45 21.47 14.10 -0.24
N ILE A 46 20.64 13.10 -0.57
CA ILE A 46 19.39 12.84 0.14
C ILE A 46 19.68 12.01 1.39
N ALA A 47 19.38 12.56 2.58
CA ALA A 47 19.36 11.78 3.81
C ALA A 47 18.23 10.74 3.73
N ASN A 48 18.48 9.50 4.13
CA ASN A 48 17.51 8.41 4.23
C ASN A 48 16.79 8.06 2.91
N PRO A 49 17.52 7.68 1.86
CA PRO A 49 16.93 7.38 0.54
C PRO A 49 15.97 6.19 0.55
N VAL A 50 16.15 5.24 1.46
CA VAL A 50 15.24 4.09 1.63
C VAL A 50 13.85 4.55 2.12
N ASP A 51 13.80 5.52 3.03
CA ASP A 51 12.54 6.07 3.54
C ASP A 51 11.79 6.82 2.45
N LEU A 52 12.51 7.64 1.67
CA LEU A 52 11.95 8.35 0.52
C LEU A 52 11.39 7.37 -0.53
N GLU A 53 12.17 6.35 -0.90
CA GLU A 53 11.74 5.33 -1.87
C GLU A 53 10.50 4.58 -1.37
N PHE A 54 10.49 4.19 -0.09
CA PHE A 54 9.34 3.51 0.51
C PHE A 54 8.09 4.37 0.48
N ILE A 55 8.19 5.65 0.86
CA ILE A 55 7.06 6.59 0.83
C ILE A 55 6.54 6.73 -0.60
N ASP A 56 7.42 6.97 -1.58
CA ASP A 56 7.02 7.20 -2.98
C ASP A 56 6.31 5.98 -3.56
N GLN A 57 6.84 4.78 -3.32
CA GLN A 57 6.20 3.54 -3.77
C GLN A 57 4.89 3.25 -3.03
N MET A 58 4.83 3.50 -1.72
CA MET A 58 3.62 3.27 -0.94
C MET A 58 2.51 4.26 -1.33
N MET A 59 2.85 5.51 -1.66
CA MET A 59 1.90 6.49 -2.22
C MET A 59 1.31 5.99 -3.54
N LEU A 60 2.14 5.50 -4.46
CA LEU A 60 1.68 4.95 -5.72
C LEU A 60 0.74 3.75 -5.51
N LEU A 61 1.12 2.79 -4.65
CA LEU A 61 0.32 1.61 -4.35
C LEU A 61 -1.01 1.98 -3.68
N SER A 62 -1.02 2.95 -2.76
CA SER A 62 -2.25 3.46 -2.15
C SER A 62 -3.16 4.14 -3.18
N ALA A 63 -2.60 4.91 -4.10
CA ALA A 63 -3.37 5.53 -5.19
C ALA A 63 -3.98 4.48 -6.13
N GLN A 64 -3.22 3.43 -6.50
CA GLN A 64 -3.75 2.31 -7.28
C GLN A 64 -4.87 1.57 -6.56
N ALA A 65 -4.69 1.26 -5.27
CA ALA A 65 -5.72 0.60 -4.46
C ALA A 65 -7.01 1.42 -4.39
N ARG A 66 -6.89 2.74 -4.23
CA ARG A 66 -8.03 3.67 -4.23
C ARG A 66 -8.71 3.70 -5.60
N ALA A 67 -7.96 3.67 -6.70
CA ALA A 67 -8.50 3.65 -8.04
C ALA A 67 -9.27 2.34 -8.34
N ILE A 68 -8.68 1.18 -7.99
CA ILE A 68 -9.35 -0.14 -8.07
C ILE A 68 -10.64 -0.14 -7.25
N ALA A 69 -10.59 0.39 -6.03
CA ALA A 69 -11.77 0.49 -5.17
C ALA A 69 -12.86 1.41 -5.73
N GLY A 70 -12.50 2.49 -6.42
CA GLY A 70 -13.45 3.36 -7.13
C GLY A 70 -14.23 2.62 -8.22
N GLU A 71 -13.56 1.75 -8.98
CA GLU A 71 -14.23 0.86 -9.94
C GLU A 71 -15.16 -0.13 -9.22
N GLY A 72 -14.71 -0.72 -8.11
CA GLY A 72 -15.50 -1.62 -7.28
C GLY A 72 -16.81 -0.99 -6.79
N LEU A 73 -16.76 0.26 -6.29
CA LEU A 73 -17.93 1.02 -5.87
C LEU A 73 -18.94 1.21 -7.00
N SER A 74 -18.44 1.52 -8.19
CA SER A 74 -19.26 1.91 -9.33
C SER A 74 -19.89 0.71 -10.05
N ARG A 75 -19.18 -0.42 -10.09
CA ARG A 75 -19.50 -1.52 -11.02
C ARG A 75 -19.77 -2.86 -10.35
N SER A 76 -19.38 -3.04 -9.08
CA SER A 76 -19.59 -4.33 -8.43
C SER A 76 -21.07 -4.63 -8.24
N GLY A 77 -21.48 -5.83 -8.66
CA GLY A 77 -22.85 -6.34 -8.48
C GLY A 77 -23.09 -6.82 -7.05
N THR A 78 -22.03 -7.24 -6.36
CA THR A 78 -22.10 -7.82 -5.02
C THR A 78 -22.05 -6.75 -3.94
N SER A 79 -23.09 -6.66 -3.09
CA SER A 79 -23.18 -5.64 -2.04
C SER A 79 -22.02 -5.71 -1.03
N GLU A 80 -21.55 -6.92 -0.74
CA GLU A 80 -20.41 -7.14 0.15
C GLU A 80 -19.11 -6.61 -0.45
N LEU A 81 -18.86 -6.84 -1.74
CA LEU A 81 -17.69 -6.30 -2.45
C LEU A 81 -17.74 -4.78 -2.59
N ARG A 82 -18.92 -4.18 -2.82
CA ARG A 82 -19.07 -2.71 -2.75
C ARG A 82 -18.73 -2.15 -1.37
N THR A 83 -19.14 -2.84 -0.30
CA THR A 83 -18.82 -2.42 1.08
C THR A 83 -17.32 -2.50 1.35
N GLN A 84 -16.68 -3.57 0.86
CA GLN A 84 -15.23 -3.71 0.92
C GLN A 84 -14.51 -2.64 0.09
N ALA A 85 -15.00 -2.34 -1.11
CA ALA A 85 -14.48 -1.28 -1.96
C ALA A 85 -14.58 0.08 -1.27
N ALA A 86 -15.71 0.41 -0.62
CA ALA A 86 -15.84 1.64 0.16
C ALA A 86 -14.77 1.76 1.26
N THR A 87 -14.54 0.65 1.97
CA THR A 87 -13.53 0.59 3.04
C THR A 87 -12.13 0.83 2.49
N VAL A 88 -11.77 0.14 1.41
CA VAL A 88 -10.45 0.30 0.75
C VAL A 88 -10.29 1.73 0.23
N TYR A 89 -11.32 2.27 -0.45
CA TYR A 89 -11.29 3.63 -0.99
C TYR A 89 -10.94 4.64 0.11
N GLU A 90 -11.69 4.64 1.22
CA GLU A 90 -11.49 5.59 2.32
C GLU A 90 -10.14 5.41 3.02
N THR A 91 -9.81 4.17 3.40
CA THR A 91 -8.56 3.88 4.14
C THR A 91 -7.32 4.24 3.34
N GLN A 92 -7.30 3.94 2.03
CA GLN A 92 -6.18 4.28 1.16
C GLN A 92 -6.09 5.78 0.89
N GLY A 93 -7.21 6.50 0.91
CA GLY A 93 -7.21 7.96 0.86
C GLY A 93 -6.61 8.62 2.10
N VAL A 94 -6.86 8.05 3.29
CA VAL A 94 -6.21 8.49 4.53
C VAL A 94 -4.71 8.22 4.48
N ALA A 95 -4.31 7.01 4.07
CA ALA A 95 -2.92 6.63 3.94
C ALA A 95 -2.15 7.55 2.98
N LEU A 96 -2.73 7.83 1.80
CA LEU A 96 -2.10 8.71 0.80
C LEU A 96 -1.81 10.11 1.37
N ARG A 97 -2.79 10.74 2.04
CA ARG A 97 -2.58 12.06 2.68
C ARG A 97 -1.50 12.04 3.75
N GLN A 98 -1.43 10.96 4.53
CA GLN A 98 -0.42 10.82 5.58
C GLN A 98 0.99 10.68 4.99
N LEU A 99 1.13 9.88 3.94
CA LEU A 99 2.39 9.69 3.22
C LEU A 99 2.83 10.99 2.53
N GLU A 100 1.92 11.72 1.90
CA GLU A 100 2.19 13.05 1.32
C GLU A 100 2.69 14.03 2.38
N ALA A 101 2.07 14.05 3.56
CA ALA A 101 2.49 14.91 4.67
C ALA A 101 3.90 14.55 5.17
N TRP A 102 4.17 13.27 5.40
CA TRP A 102 5.50 12.80 5.79
C TRP A 102 6.56 13.10 4.73
N ARG A 103 6.22 12.90 3.44
CA ARG A 103 7.13 13.22 2.34
C ARG A 103 7.49 14.70 2.33
N ALA A 104 6.50 15.58 2.45
CA ALA A 104 6.71 17.02 2.44
C ALA A 104 7.49 17.51 3.67
N GLU A 105 7.31 16.88 4.83
CA GLU A 105 8.01 17.23 6.06
C GLU A 105 9.46 16.76 6.05
N TRP A 106 9.73 15.52 5.63
CA TRP A 106 11.06 14.90 5.76
C TRP A 106 11.92 15.05 4.50
N PHE A 107 11.30 15.28 3.34
CA PHE A 107 11.97 15.28 2.03
C PHE A 107 11.56 16.49 1.17
N ALA A 108 11.48 17.68 1.77
CA ALA A 108 11.05 18.91 1.10
C ALA A 108 11.89 19.27 -0.14
N ASP A 109 13.18 18.97 -0.11
CA ASP A 109 14.12 19.25 -1.21
C ASP A 109 14.26 18.07 -2.19
N ALA A 110 13.58 16.94 -1.95
CA ALA A 110 13.64 15.80 -2.86
C ALA A 110 12.90 16.11 -4.17
N PRO A 111 13.33 15.53 -5.31
CA PRO A 111 12.59 15.60 -6.56
C PRO A 111 11.14 15.15 -6.38
N ALA A 112 10.25 15.59 -7.27
CA ALA A 112 8.87 15.10 -7.27
C ALA A 112 8.83 13.57 -7.37
N ALA A 113 7.93 12.95 -6.60
CA ALA A 113 7.73 11.50 -6.66
C ALA A 113 7.37 11.09 -8.09
N ALA A 114 8.05 10.06 -8.60
CA ALA A 114 7.75 9.50 -9.91
C ALA A 114 6.46 8.67 -9.84
N MET A 115 5.31 9.34 -9.92
CA MET A 115 4.01 8.67 -9.96
C MET A 115 3.68 8.28 -11.39
N ALA A 116 3.87 6.99 -11.71
CA ALA A 116 3.41 6.46 -12.99
C ALA A 116 1.89 6.68 -13.15
N PRO A 117 1.41 7.06 -14.35
CA PRO A 117 -0.02 7.17 -14.61
C PRO A 117 -0.75 5.87 -14.24
N ILE A 118 -1.87 6.00 -13.54
CA ILE A 118 -2.69 4.86 -13.14
C ILE A 118 -3.63 4.51 -14.29
N GLU A 119 -3.28 3.46 -15.02
CA GLU A 119 -4.09 2.90 -16.09
C GLU A 119 -5.02 1.82 -15.52
N ILE A 120 -6.28 2.18 -15.22
CA ILE A 120 -7.28 1.25 -14.68
C ILE A 120 -7.45 0.00 -15.55
N SER A 121 -7.34 0.13 -16.87
CA SER A 121 -7.43 -0.99 -17.81
C SER A 121 -6.29 -1.99 -17.67
N GLN A 122 -5.15 -1.60 -17.10
CA GLN A 122 -4.04 -2.50 -16.78
C GLN A 122 -4.23 -3.15 -15.41
N LEU A 123 -4.78 -2.41 -14.44
CA LEU A 123 -5.04 -2.92 -13.09
C LEU A 123 -6.22 -3.89 -13.04
N ILE A 124 -7.28 -3.61 -13.80
CA ILE A 124 -8.46 -4.47 -13.94
C ILE A 124 -8.68 -4.74 -15.44
N PRO A 125 -7.90 -5.67 -16.05
CA PRO A 125 -7.99 -5.96 -17.48
C PRO A 125 -9.39 -6.37 -17.90
N ALA A 126 -9.86 -5.94 -19.08
CA ALA A 126 -11.11 -6.41 -19.63
C ALA A 126 -11.06 -7.92 -19.89
N ASP A 127 -12.20 -8.59 -19.71
CA ASP A 127 -12.34 -10.03 -19.91
C ASP A 127 -13.82 -10.31 -20.21
N GLU A 128 -14.07 -11.04 -21.28
CA GLU A 128 -15.42 -11.37 -21.75
C GLU A 128 -16.01 -12.58 -21.00
N VAL A 129 -15.17 -13.37 -20.35
CA VAL A 129 -15.55 -14.60 -19.66
C VAL A 129 -15.72 -14.35 -18.17
N ARG A 130 -14.76 -13.67 -17.55
CA ARG A 130 -14.80 -13.40 -16.10
C ARG A 130 -15.67 -12.19 -15.79
N SER A 131 -16.52 -12.35 -14.77
CA SER A 131 -17.30 -11.25 -14.21
C SER A 131 -16.40 -10.12 -13.72
N PHE A 132 -16.96 -8.91 -13.65
CA PHE A 132 -16.24 -7.77 -13.08
C PHE A 132 -15.78 -8.04 -11.64
N ASP A 133 -16.63 -8.65 -10.81
CA ASP A 133 -16.33 -8.93 -9.39
C ASP A 133 -15.13 -9.88 -9.24
N GLN A 134 -15.01 -10.91 -10.09
CA GLN A 134 -13.84 -11.80 -10.12
C GLN A 134 -12.56 -11.01 -10.40
N ARG A 135 -12.57 -10.20 -11.46
CA ARG A 135 -11.39 -9.40 -11.86
C ARG A 135 -11.02 -8.33 -10.85
N PHE A 136 -12.01 -7.71 -10.23
CA PHE A 136 -11.81 -6.73 -9.17
C PHE A 136 -11.14 -7.36 -7.94
N VAL A 137 -11.60 -8.55 -7.51
CA VAL A 137 -10.98 -9.28 -6.41
C VAL A 137 -9.55 -9.69 -6.76
N ASP A 138 -9.31 -10.18 -7.98
CA ASP A 138 -7.97 -10.53 -8.48
C ASP A 138 -7.02 -9.31 -8.41
N ALA A 139 -7.49 -8.15 -8.89
CA ALA A 139 -6.73 -6.91 -8.88
C ALA A 139 -6.39 -6.45 -7.46
N LEU A 140 -7.34 -6.51 -6.52
CA LEU A 140 -7.08 -6.17 -5.12
C LEU A 140 -6.10 -7.13 -4.45
N ILE A 141 -6.14 -8.43 -4.77
CA ILE A 141 -5.17 -9.40 -4.26
C ILE A 141 -3.77 -9.05 -4.76
N ALA A 142 -3.60 -8.89 -6.08
CA ALA A 142 -2.31 -8.55 -6.68
C ALA A 142 -1.73 -7.24 -6.12
N GLN A 143 -2.56 -6.20 -5.99
CA GLN A 143 -2.15 -4.92 -5.42
C GLN A 143 -1.70 -5.06 -3.96
N LYS A 144 -2.43 -5.83 -3.13
CA LYS A 144 -2.04 -6.08 -1.74
C LYS A 144 -0.77 -6.92 -1.61
N GLU A 145 -0.56 -7.87 -2.52
CA GLU A 145 0.69 -8.65 -2.58
C GLU A 145 1.89 -7.74 -2.90
N GLN A 146 1.73 -6.73 -3.76
CA GLN A 146 2.77 -5.72 -4.00
C GLN A 146 3.06 -4.87 -2.74
N MET A 147 2.02 -4.41 -2.01
CA MET A 147 2.22 -3.71 -0.74
C MET A 147 2.93 -4.57 0.31
N LEU A 148 2.59 -5.85 0.38
CA LEU A 148 3.23 -6.80 1.31
C LEU A 148 4.71 -7.03 0.95
N GLN A 149 5.01 -7.14 -0.34
CA GLN A 149 6.38 -7.28 -0.82
C GLN A 149 7.20 -6.03 -0.49
N LEU A 150 6.69 -4.83 -0.80
CA LEU A 150 7.35 -3.57 -0.46
C LEU A 150 7.64 -3.45 1.05
N ALA A 151 6.67 -3.78 1.89
CA ALA A 151 6.86 -3.77 3.34
C ALA A 151 7.89 -4.82 3.80
N THR A 152 7.92 -5.99 3.17
CA THR A 152 8.94 -7.02 3.44
C THR A 152 10.33 -6.50 3.11
N ASP A 153 10.47 -5.84 1.96
CA ASP A 153 11.74 -5.29 1.50
C ASP A 153 12.22 -4.12 2.37
N ALA A 154 11.30 -3.32 2.90
CA ALA A 154 11.59 -2.17 3.76
C ALA A 154 11.81 -2.53 5.25
N ASN A 155 11.45 -3.75 5.67
CA ASN A 155 11.49 -4.16 7.07
C ASN A 155 12.91 -4.12 7.65
N GLY A 156 13.10 -3.33 8.71
CA GLY A 156 14.40 -3.10 9.35
C GLY A 156 15.37 -2.25 8.53
N LYS A 157 14.92 -1.64 7.42
CA LYS A 157 15.74 -0.74 6.57
C LYS A 157 15.28 0.71 6.63
N VAL A 158 14.01 0.94 6.97
CA VAL A 158 13.49 2.29 7.18
C VAL A 158 13.97 2.86 8.52
N GLU A 159 14.25 4.15 8.56
CA GLU A 159 14.84 4.80 9.73
C GLU A 159 13.79 5.57 10.56
N HIS A 160 12.81 6.19 9.90
CA HIS A 160 11.71 6.85 10.61
C HIS A 160 10.82 5.84 11.33
N VAL A 161 10.63 6.01 12.64
CA VAL A 161 9.81 5.11 13.48
C VAL A 161 8.36 4.98 13.00
N GLN A 162 7.82 6.04 12.39
CA GLN A 162 6.51 6.05 11.76
C GLN A 162 6.44 5.10 10.56
N LEU A 163 7.49 5.07 9.74
CA LEU A 163 7.59 4.15 8.59
C LEU A 163 7.80 2.72 9.05
N ASP A 164 8.65 2.49 10.06
CA ASP A 164 8.81 1.16 10.67
C ASP A 164 7.46 0.64 11.23
N THR A 165 6.68 1.51 11.86
CA THR A 165 5.33 1.17 12.35
C THR A 165 4.38 0.82 11.20
N LEU A 166 4.40 1.58 10.10
CA LEU A 166 3.61 1.30 8.91
C LEU A 166 4.02 -0.02 8.24
N VAL A 167 5.31 -0.27 8.11
CA VAL A 167 5.86 -1.53 7.57
C VAL A 167 5.38 -2.72 8.41
N LYS A 168 5.58 -2.68 9.74
CA LYS A 168 5.14 -3.75 10.65
C LYS A 168 3.64 -3.99 10.60
N SER A 169 2.85 -2.92 10.56
CA SER A 169 1.39 -3.01 10.43
C SER A 169 1.00 -3.67 9.10
N THR A 170 1.68 -3.33 8.01
CA THR A 170 1.45 -3.92 6.69
C THR A 170 1.74 -5.42 6.69
N LEU A 171 2.87 -5.84 7.29
CA LEU A 171 3.24 -7.25 7.44
C LEU A 171 2.24 -8.07 8.28
N ILE A 172 1.57 -7.44 9.24
CA ILE A 172 0.58 -8.10 10.10
C ILE A 172 -0.80 -8.18 9.43
N TYR A 173 -1.27 -7.09 8.83
CA TYR A 173 -2.66 -6.98 8.40
C TYR A 173 -2.91 -7.39 6.94
N GLN A 174 -2.00 -7.11 6.01
CA GLN A 174 -2.21 -7.44 4.59
C GLN A 174 -2.39 -8.94 4.33
N PRO A 175 -1.65 -9.88 4.98
CA PRO A 175 -1.86 -11.30 4.75
C PRO A 175 -3.29 -11.76 5.10
N ASN A 176 -3.88 -11.19 6.16
CA ASN A 176 -5.25 -11.49 6.56
C ASN A 176 -6.26 -10.97 5.53
N ASP A 177 -6.06 -9.76 5.01
CA ASP A 177 -6.90 -9.20 3.95
C ASP A 177 -6.80 -10.01 2.66
N ILE A 178 -5.59 -10.45 2.26
CA ILE A 178 -5.36 -11.31 1.11
C ILE A 178 -6.09 -12.64 1.29
N ALA A 179 -5.99 -13.27 2.46
CA ALA A 179 -6.68 -14.53 2.76
C ALA A 179 -8.22 -14.38 2.66
N ARG A 180 -8.76 -13.27 3.16
CA ARG A 180 -10.19 -12.95 3.04
C ARG A 180 -10.61 -12.77 1.60
N LEU A 181 -9.84 -12.03 0.80
CA LEU A 181 -10.10 -11.86 -0.63
C LEU A 181 -10.01 -13.18 -1.40
N LYS A 182 -9.03 -14.04 -1.11
CA LYS A 182 -8.94 -15.39 -1.70
C LYS A 182 -10.14 -16.26 -1.36
N THR A 183 -10.71 -16.10 -0.17
CA THR A 183 -11.97 -16.75 0.19
C THR A 183 -13.15 -16.24 -0.66
N TYR A 184 -13.23 -14.93 -0.93
CA TYR A 184 -14.25 -14.41 -1.85
C TYR A 184 -14.04 -14.88 -3.28
N GLN A 185 -12.80 -14.89 -3.75
CA GLN A 185 -12.44 -15.38 -5.07
C GLN A 185 -12.96 -16.80 -5.30
N GLN A 186 -12.75 -17.70 -4.33
CA GLN A 186 -13.28 -19.08 -4.39
C GLN A 186 -14.81 -19.12 -4.47
N LYS A 187 -15.51 -18.37 -3.61
CA LYS A 187 -16.99 -18.29 -3.64
C LYS A 187 -17.53 -17.78 -4.97
N LEU A 188 -16.85 -16.83 -5.60
CA LEU A 188 -17.23 -16.31 -6.93
C LEU A 188 -17.05 -17.36 -8.03
N LEU A 189 -16.06 -18.24 -7.91
CA LEU A 189 -15.87 -19.34 -8.87
C LEU A 189 -16.96 -20.40 -8.73
N GLU A 190 -17.35 -20.74 -7.49
CA GLU A 190 -18.39 -21.73 -7.19
C GLU A 190 -19.79 -21.30 -7.64
N THR A 191 -20.06 -19.99 -7.70
CA THR A 191 -21.36 -19.43 -8.12
C THR A 191 -21.49 -19.25 -9.64
N THR A 192 -20.42 -19.51 -10.39
CA THR A 192 -20.39 -19.41 -11.87
C THR A 192 -20.55 -20.78 -12.55
N LEU A 193 -20.54 -21.88 -11.77
CA LEU A 193 -20.76 -23.26 -12.21
C LEU A 193 -22.22 -23.68 -12.04
#